data_AF-A0A917Z9T3-F1
#
_entry.id   AF-A0A917Z9T3-F1
#
_cell.length_a   1.000
_cell.length_b   1.000
_cell.length_c   1.000
_cell.angle_alpha   90.00
_cell.angle_beta   90.00
_cell.angle_gamma   90.00
#
_symmetry.space_group_name_H-M   'P 1'
#
loop_
_entity.id
_entity.type
_entity.pdbx_description
1 polymer ?
#
loop_
_entity_poly.entity_id
_entity_poly.type
_entity_poly.pdbx_seq_one_letter_code
_entity_poly.pdbx_strand_id
1 'polypeptide(L)' 'MCPRRARCFNTTGPCSPQHHYMLPPAQRLPEARELIEMDRYFVLHAPRQTGKTTPP' A
#
# COMPACT_ATOMS: atom_id res chain seq x y z
N MET A 1 0.54 11.42 -16.35
CA MET A 1 1.44 10.40 -16.93
C MET A 1 2.82 10.57 -16.30
N CYS A 2 3.44 9.48 -15.86
CA CYS A 2 4.76 9.51 -15.22
C CYS A 2 5.87 9.80 -16.24
N PRO A 3 6.93 10.56 -15.91
CA PRO A 3 8.06 10.79 -16.81
C PRO A 3 8.74 9.47 -17.19
N ARG A 4 9.18 9.34 -18.45
CA ARG A 4 9.71 8.10 -19.05
C ARG A 4 10.95 7.48 -18.34
N ARG A 5 11.52 8.14 -17.32
CA ARG A 5 12.69 7.69 -16.56
C ARG A 5 12.56 7.82 -15.03
N ALA A 6 11.44 8.30 -14.51
CA ALA A 6 11.25 8.48 -13.07
C ALA A 6 9.90 7.90 -12.66
N ARG A 7 9.89 7.10 -11.58
CA ARG A 7 8.64 6.71 -10.94
C ARG A 7 8.01 7.94 -10.28
N CYS A 8 6.71 7.88 -10.02
CA CYS A 8 5.96 8.95 -9.38
C CYS A 8 4.93 8.34 -8.43
N PHE A 9 4.47 9.12 -7.46
CA PHE A 9 3.35 8.69 -6.64
C PHE A 9 2.06 8.80 -7.46
N ASN A 10 1.26 7.74 -7.42
CA ASN A 10 -0.06 7.74 -8.04
C ASN A 10 -1.13 7.86 -6.95
N THR A 11 -2.04 8.81 -7.14
CA THR A 11 -3.19 9.04 -6.25
C THR A 11 -4.52 8.66 -6.91
N THR A 12 -4.50 8.26 -8.19
CA THR A 12 -5.69 7.99 -9.01
C THR A 12 -5.62 6.63 -9.69
N GLY A 13 -6.66 5.80 -9.55
CA GLY A 13 -6.70 4.48 -10.18
C GLY A 13 -5.65 3.49 -9.64
N PRO A 14 -5.46 2.33 -10.30
CA PRO A 14 -4.55 1.28 -9.84
C PRO A 14 -3.08 1.70 -9.87
N CYS A 15 -2.30 1.26 -8.87
CA CYS A 15 -0.86 1.46 -8.88
C CYS A 15 -0.13 0.36 -9.67
N SER A 16 0.76 0.74 -10.60
CA SER A 16 1.64 -0.17 -11.34
C SER A 16 3.06 -0.08 -10.76
N PRO A 17 3.68 -1.21 -10.33
CA PRO A 17 5.04 -1.21 -9.76
C PRO A 17 6.13 -0.69 -10.72
N GLN A 18 5.92 -0.87 -12.03
CA GLN A 18 6.87 -0.42 -13.05
C GLN A 18 6.90 1.10 -13.19
N HIS A 19 5.77 1.77 -12.95
CA HIS A 19 5.61 3.20 -13.18
C HIS A 19 5.50 4.02 -11.88
N HIS A 20 5.03 3.43 -10.79
CA HIS A 20 4.68 4.16 -9.58
C HIS A 20 5.57 3.76 -8.41
N TYR A 21 5.93 4.74 -7.58
CA TYR A 21 6.53 4.48 -6.28
C TYR A 21 5.49 3.81 -5.38
N MET A 22 5.81 2.61 -4.90
CA MET A 22 5.01 1.88 -3.92
C MET A 22 5.87 1.57 -2.70
N LEU A 23 5.30 1.73 -1.51
CA LEU A 23 5.92 1.31 -0.27
C LEU A 23 5.31 -0.01 0.18
N PRO A 24 6.14 -1.04 0.47
CA PRO A 24 5.63 -2.32 0.95
C PRO A 24 4.80 -2.09 2.23
N PRO A 25 3.55 -2.60 2.29
CA PRO A 25 2.70 -2.40 3.46
C PRO A 25 3.11 -3.30 4.63
N ALA A 26 3.61 -4.51 4.37
CA ALA A 26 3.97 -5.47 5.41
C ALA A 26 5.03 -4.94 6.40
N GLN A 27 6.05 -4.23 5.89
CA GLN A 27 7.10 -3.63 6.74
C GLN A 27 6.58 -2.53 7.68
N ARG A 28 5.40 -1.96 7.38
CA ARG A 28 4.78 -0.87 8.15
C ARG A 28 3.70 -1.37 9.11
N LEU A 29 3.37 -2.66 9.06
CA LEU A 29 2.32 -3.29 9.84
C LEU A 29 2.82 -4.64 10.41
N PRO A 30 3.91 -4.64 11.21
CA PRO A 30 4.52 -5.89 11.66
C PRO A 30 3.56 -6.78 12.47
N GLU A 31 2.67 -6.18 13.26
CA GLU A 31 1.71 -6.92 14.11
C GLU A 31 0.47 -7.41 13.32
N ALA A 32 0.20 -6.86 12.14
CA ALA A 32 -0.96 -7.27 11.33
C ALA A 32 -0.86 -8.73 10.89
N ARG A 33 0.38 -9.22 10.68
CA ARG A 33 0.64 -10.61 10.29
C ARG A 33 0.16 -11.58 11.37
N GLU A 34 0.50 -11.32 12.63
CA GLU A 34 0.08 -12.14 13.77
C GLU A 34 -1.43 -12.11 13.96
N LEU A 35 -2.06 -10.94 13.80
CA LEU A 35 -3.52 -10.82 13.91
C LEU A 35 -4.25 -11.62 12.83
N ILE A 36 -3.73 -11.65 11.59
CA ILE A 36 -4.27 -12.49 10.51
C ILE A 36 -4.09 -13.98 10.83
N GLU A 37 -2.92 -14.37 11.32
CA GLU A 37 -2.63 -15.77 11.69
C GLU A 37 -3.50 -16.27 12.86
N MET A 38 -4.02 -15.35 13.69
CA MET A 38 -4.97 -15.64 14.77
C MET A 38 -6.45 -15.47 14.36
N ASP A 39 -6.77 -15.29 13.07
CA ASP A 39 -8.11 -15.01 12.55
C ASP A 39 -8.81 -13.81 13.22
N ARG A 40 -8.03 -12.79 13.60
CA ARG A 40 -8.53 -11.57 14.25
C ARG A 40 -8.71 -10.44 13.25
N TYR A 41 -9.70 -9.59 13.55
CA TYR A 41 -9.91 -8.34 12.83
C TYR A 41 -9.09 -7.21 13.45
N PHE A 42 -8.58 -6.32 12.61
CA PHE A 42 -7.89 -5.10 13.04
C PHE A 42 -8.31 -3.91 12.16
N VAL A 43 -8.14 -2.70 12.69
CA VAL A 43 -8.49 -1.47 11.98
C VAL A 43 -7.22 -0.75 11.57
N LEU A 44 -7.06 -0.50 10.27
CA LEU A 44 -5.98 0.31 9.72
C LEU A 44 -6.43 1.78 9.58
N HIS A 45 -6.13 2.61 10.59
CA HIS A 45 -6.38 4.05 10.54
C HIS A 45 -5.27 4.75 9.74
N ALA A 46 -5.63 5.39 8.62
CA ALA A 46 -4.74 6.31 7.92
C ALA A 46 -5.53 7.31 7.03
N PRO A 47 -4.93 8.39 6.52
CA PRO A 47 -5.57 9.35 5.61
C PRO A 47 -6.09 8.77 4.29
N ARG A 48 -6.95 9.47 3.55
CA ARG A 48 -7.44 9.01 2.23
C ARG A 48 -6.27 8.80 1.25
N GLN A 49 -6.44 7.87 0.31
CA GLN A 49 -5.48 7.57 -0.77
C GLN A 49 -4.09 7.08 -0.35
N THR A 50 -3.90 6.62 0.89
CA THR A 50 -2.61 6.08 1.37
C THR A 50 -2.41 4.59 1.06
N GLY A 51 -3.14 4.04 0.08
CA GLY A 51 -3.01 2.63 -0.32
C GLY A 51 -3.56 1.61 0.67
N LYS A 52 -4.57 1.95 1.47
CA LYS A 52 -5.25 0.99 2.37
C LYS A 52 -5.97 -0.16 1.64
N THR A 53 -6.43 0.11 0.43
CA THR A 53 -7.14 -0.85 -0.44
C THR A 53 -6.23 -1.42 -1.52
N THR A 54 -4.96 -1.01 -1.57
CA THR A 54 -3.99 -1.56 -2.51
C THR A 54 -3.50 -2.89 -1.95
N PRO A 55 -3.53 -4.00 -2.73
CA PRO A 55 -3.01 -5.28 -2.28
C PRO A 55 -1.53 -5.18 -1.84
N PRO A 56 -1.10 -6.02 -0.89
CA PRO A 56 0.31 -6.13 -0.50
C PRO A 56 1.22 -6.61 -1.63
#